data_AF-A0A7R9PG82-F1
#
_entry.id   AF-A0A7R9PG82-F1
#
_cell.length_a   1.000
_cell.length_b   1.000
_cell.length_c   1.000
_cell.angle_alpha   90.00
_cell.angle_beta   90.00
_cell.angle_gamma   90.00
#
_symmetry.space_group_name_H-M   'P 1'
#
loop_
_entity.id
_entity.type
_entity.pdbx_description
1 polymer ?
#
loop_
_entity_poly.entity_id
_entity_poly.type
_entity_poly.pdbx_seq_one_letter_code
_entity_poly.pdbx_strand_id
1 'polypeptide(L)' 'MKEVYIKYIQNQDLPSTQRGALKRLCSVEKYALLASLHTTKSQANQLSCPIISIPKQVYPAFTALAIRKNSSYLGIIDFL' A
#
# COMPACT_ATOMS: atom_id res chain seq x y z
N MET A 1 -8.44 13.99 13.26
CA MET A 1 -8.12 12.60 12.82
C MET A 1 -8.46 11.52 13.86
N LYS A 2 -8.18 11.73 15.16
CA LYS A 2 -8.40 10.71 16.20
C LYS A 2 -9.87 10.24 16.33
N GLU A 3 -10.82 11.16 16.20
CA GLU A 3 -12.27 10.87 16.32
C GLU A 3 -12.82 10.02 15.17
N VAL A 4 -12.37 10.26 13.94
CA VAL A 4 -12.73 9.44 12.76
C VAL A 4 -12.20 8.01 12.91
N TYR A 5 -10.98 7.88 13.43
CA TYR A 5 -10.36 6.58 13.67
C TYR A 5 -11.14 5.76 14.72
N ILE A 6 -11.51 6.38 15.83
CA ILE A 6 -12.30 5.71 16.89
C ILE A 6 -13.68 5.30 16.34
N LYS A 7 -14.34 6.18 15.59
CA LYS A 7 -15.70 5.95 15.10
C LYS A 7 -15.81 4.91 13.99
N TYR A 8 -14.83 4.85 13.09
CA TYR A 8 -14.91 4.02 11.87
C TYR A 8 -13.91 2.87 11.83
N ILE A 9 -12.81 2.92 12.58
CA ILE A 9 -11.71 1.94 12.46
C ILE A 9 -11.61 1.02 13.68
N GLN A 10 -11.87 1.53 14.89
CA GLN A 10 -11.62 0.77 16.12
C GLN A 10 -12.51 -0.48 16.31
N ASN A 11 -13.67 -0.52 15.66
CA ASN A 11 -14.63 -1.63 15.72
C ASN A 11 -14.73 -2.43 14.41
N GLN A 12 -13.84 -2.20 13.44
CA GLN A 12 -13.84 -2.95 12.18
C GLN A 12 -12.83 -4.10 12.25
N ASP A 13 -13.26 -5.27 11.78
CA ASP A 13 -12.35 -6.36 11.43
C ASP A 13 -11.52 -5.90 10.24
N LEU A 14 -10.39 -5.24 10.52
CA LEU A 14 -9.46 -4.78 9.50
C LEU A 14 -8.38 -5.83 9.26
N PRO A 15 -8.02 -6.08 8.00
CA PRO A 15 -6.94 -7.00 7.67
C PRO A 15 -5.62 -6.47 8.24
N SER A 16 -4.92 -7.31 9.02
CA SER A 16 -3.62 -6.99 9.62
C SER A 16 -2.46 -6.94 8.62
N THR A 17 -2.68 -7.44 7.41
CA THR A 17 -1.67 -7.49 6.34
C THR A 17 -2.23 -6.99 5.03
N GLN A 18 -1.38 -6.36 4.22
CA GLN A 18 -1.77 -5.91 2.88
C GLN A 18 -2.28 -7.07 2.01
N ARG A 19 -1.67 -8.26 2.12
CA ARG A 19 -2.12 -9.45 1.38
C ARG A 19 -3.53 -9.88 1.80
N GLY A 20 -3.84 -9.84 3.10
CA GLY A 20 -5.19 -10.09 3.60
C GLY A 20 -6.20 -9.07 3.06
N ALA A 21 -5.80 -7.80 2.99
CA ALA A 21 -6.62 -6.73 2.44
C ALA A 21 -6.90 -6.91 0.94
N LEU A 22 -5.89 -7.30 0.16
CA LEU A 22 -6.04 -7.58 -1.26
C LEU A 22 -6.97 -8.77 -1.52
N LYS A 23 -6.88 -9.84 -0.72
CA LYS A 23 -7.82 -10.97 -0.83
C LYS A 23 -9.26 -10.55 -0.56
N ARG A 24 -9.48 -9.61 0.37
CA ARG A 24 -10.83 -9.11 0.70
C ARG A 24 -11.47 -8.31 -0.43
N LEU A 25 -10.70 -7.70 -1.34
CA LEU A 25 -11.25 -7.08 -2.55
C LEU A 25 -12.08 -8.06 -3.38
N CYS A 26 -11.72 -9.36 -3.37
CA CYS A 26 -12.43 -10.37 -4.13
C CYS A 26 -13.57 -11.05 -3.36
N SER A 27 -13.60 -10.95 -2.04
CA SER A 27 -14.58 -11.67 -1.21
C SER A 27 -15.64 -10.78 -0.57
N VAL A 28 -15.39 -9.46 -0.50
CA VAL A 28 -16.29 -8.49 0.14
C VAL A 28 -16.83 -7.55 -0.94
N GLU A 29 -18.15 -7.56 -1.13
CA GLU A 29 -18.84 -6.85 -2.22
C GLU A 29 -18.58 -5.33 -2.23
N LYS A 30 -18.49 -4.70 -1.05
CA LYS A 30 -18.31 -3.25 -0.90
C LYS A 30 -17.03 -2.94 -0.16
N TYR A 31 -15.90 -3.23 -0.79
CA TYR A 31 -14.58 -3.01 -0.22
C TYR A 31 -13.70 -2.16 -1.13
N ALA A 32 -13.06 -1.15 -0.54
CA ALA A 32 -12.05 -0.32 -1.19
C ALA A 32 -10.78 -0.35 -0.34
N LEU A 33 -9.63 -0.42 -1.02
CA LEU A 33 -8.33 -0.50 -0.38
C LEU A 33 -7.43 0.62 -0.89
N LEU A 34 -6.85 1.37 0.04
CA LEU A 34 -5.74 2.26 -0.25
C LEU A 34 -4.43 1.48 -0.12
N ALA A 35 -3.69 1.35 -1.22
CA ALA A 35 -2.47 0.56 -1.29
C ALA A 35 -1.46 1.18 -2.27
N SER A 36 -0.18 0.81 -2.14
CA SER A 36 0.84 1.19 -3.11
C SER A 36 0.58 0.50 -4.45
N LEU A 37 0.65 1.27 -5.54
CA LEU A 37 0.48 0.76 -6.90
C LEU A 37 1.48 -0.37 -7.21
N HIS A 38 2.71 -0.25 -6.70
CA HIS A 38 3.78 -1.22 -6.96
C HIS A 38 3.44 -2.59 -6.37
N THR A 39 3.05 -2.64 -5.10
CA THR A 39 2.73 -3.90 -4.42
C THR A 39 1.41 -4.50 -4.90
N THR A 40 0.42 -3.67 -5.24
CA THR A 40 -0.82 -4.15 -5.86
C THR A 40 -0.55 -4.78 -7.23
N LYS A 41 0.28 -4.16 -8.08
CA LYS A 41 0.63 -4.72 -9.39
C LYS A 41 1.37 -6.04 -9.28
N SER A 42 2.34 -6.17 -8.37
CA SER A 42 3.10 -7.42 -8.22
C SER A 42 2.25 -8.59 -7.68
N GLN A 43 1.18 -8.28 -6.93
CA GLN A 43 0.30 -9.29 -6.34
C GLN A 43 -1.01 -9.50 -7.11
N ALA A 44 -1.31 -8.68 -8.12
CA ALA A 44 -2.56 -8.75 -8.88
C ALA A 44 -2.79 -10.13 -9.51
N ASN A 45 -1.74 -10.75 -10.06
CA ASN A 45 -1.82 -12.07 -10.68
C ASN A 45 -2.12 -13.22 -9.70
N GLN A 46 -2.03 -12.97 -8.39
CA GLN A 46 -2.29 -13.97 -7.35
C GLN A 46 -3.73 -13.94 -6.83
N LEU A 47 -4.56 -13.03 -7.36
CA LEU A 47 -5.94 -12.84 -6.93
C LEU A 47 -6.90 -13.53 -7.87
N SER A 48 -8.01 -14.00 -7.31
CA SER A 48 -9.07 -14.71 -8.06
C SER A 48 -10.02 -13.76 -8.80
N CYS A 49 -9.83 -12.45 -8.70
CA CYS A 49 -10.69 -11.44 -9.30
C CYS A 49 -9.87 -10.32 -9.96
N PRO A 50 -10.43 -9.64 -10.98
CA PRO A 50 -9.80 -8.45 -11.55
C PRO A 50 -9.89 -7.28 -10.56
N ILE A 51 -8.78 -6.56 -10.36
CA ILE A 51 -8.76 -5.29 -9.62
C ILE A 51 -8.81 -4.14 -10.61
N ILE A 52 -9.61 -3.13 -10.30
CA ILE A 52 -9.68 -1.87 -11.03
C ILE A 52 -9.12 -0.76 -10.14
N SER A 53 -8.16 0.02 -10.65
CA SER A 53 -7.72 1.23 -9.97
C SER A 53 -8.69 2.38 -10.27
N ILE A 54 -9.03 3.16 -9.24
CA ILE A 54 -9.87 4.34 -9.41
C ILE A 54 -8.99 5.49 -9.90
N PRO A 55 -9.17 5.98 -11.14
CA PRO A 55 -8.31 7.04 -11.69
C PRO A 55 -8.44 8.33 -10.87
N LYS A 56 -7.35 9.09 -10.77
CA LYS A 56 -7.23 10.38 -10.05
C LYS A 56 -7.31 10.32 -8.52
N GLN A 57 -7.44 9.13 -7.91
CA GLN A 57 -7.37 8.92 -6.46
C GLN A 57 -6.01 8.34 -6.05
N VAL A 58 -4.93 9.02 -6.46
CA VAL A 58 -3.56 8.60 -6.16
C VAL A 58 -2.82 9.71 -5.43
N TYR A 59 -2.11 9.32 -4.38
CA TYR A 59 -1.17 10.21 -3.71
C TYR A 59 0.23 9.94 -4.28
N PRO A 60 0.92 10.97 -4.82
CA PRO A 60 2.29 10.79 -5.26
C PRO A 60 3.16 10.44 -4.05
N ALA A 61 3.94 9.38 -4.19
CA ALA A 61 4.88 8.91 -3.18
C ALA A 61 6.20 8.58 -3.87
N PHE A 62 7.30 8.85 -3.17
CA PHE A 62 8.65 8.57 -3.65
C PHE A 62 9.28 7.49 -2.79
N THR A 63 9.96 6.56 -3.42
CA THR A 63 10.84 5.61 -2.73
C THR A 63 12.24 6.20 -2.70
N ALA A 64 12.80 6.34 -1.50
CA ALA A 64 14.15 6.84 -1.30
C ALA A 64 14.96 5.80 -0.52
N LEU A 65 16.26 5.75 -0.77
CA LEU A 65 17.20 4.95 0.01
C LEU A 65 17.80 5.81 1.11
N ALA A 66 17.59 5.43 2.37
CA ALA A 66 18.24 6.07 3.49
C ALA A 66 19.55 5.33 3.81
N ILE A 67 20.67 6.04 3.69
CA ILE A 67 22.00 5.51 4.00
C ILE A 67 22.49 6.17 5.29
N ARG A 68 23.20 5.41 6.13
CA ARG A 68 23.83 5.95 7.33
C ARG A 68 24.77 7.09 6.97
N LYS A 69 24.74 8.19 7.74
CA LYS A 69 25.71 9.29 7.61
C LYS A 69 27.14 8.74 7.65
N ASN A 70 28.00 9.22 6.76
CA ASN A 70 29.40 8.76 6.58
C ASN A 70 29.56 7.31 6.09
N SER A 71 28.55 6.73 5.45
CA SER A 71 28.70 5.46 4.74
C SER A 71 29.61 5.62 3.52
N SER A 72 30.59 4.74 3.37
CA SER A 72 31.45 4.67 2.18
C SER A 72 30.66 4.40 0.88
N TYR A 73 29.43 3.91 0.99
CA TYR A 73 28.56 3.64 -0.16
C TYR A 73 27.83 4.87 -0.71
N LEU A 74 27.84 6.01 0.01
CA LEU A 74 27.14 7.22 -0.43
C LEU A 74 27.63 7.67 -1.81
N GLY A 75 28.95 7.73 -2.02
CA GLY A 75 29.54 8.15 -3.29
C GLY A 75 29.35 7.17 -4.45
N ILE A 76 29.01 5.90 -4.18
CA ILE A 76 28.69 4.91 -5.22
C ILE A 76 27.23 5.05 -5.64
N ILE A 77 26.34 5.31 -4.67
CA ILE A 77 24.90 5.33 -4.90
C ILE A 77 24.43 6.68 -5.46
N ASP A 78 25.04 7.80 -5.10
CA ASP A 78 24.72 9.13 -5.66
C ASP A 78 25.17 9.30 -7.12
N PHE A 79 25.92 8.35 -7.70
CA PHE A 79 26.42 8.41 -9.08
C PHE A 79 25.48 7.74 -10.10
N LEU A 80 24.42 7.06 -9.63
CA LEU A 80 23.39 6.39 -10.44
C LEU A 80 22.14 7.26 -10.57
#